data_AF-A0A843HBT6-F1
#
_entry.id   AF-A0A843HBT6-F1
#
_cell.length_a   1.000
_cell.length_b   1.000
_cell.length_c   1.000
_cell.angle_alpha   90.00
_cell.angle_beta   90.00
_cell.angle_gamma   90.00
#
_symmetry.space_group_name_H-M   'P 1'
#
loop_
_entity.id
_entity.type
_entity.pdbx_description
1 polymer ?
#
loop_
_entity_poly.entity_id
_entity_poly.type
_entity_poly.pdbx_seq_one_letter_code
_entity_poly.pdbx_strand_id
1 'polypeptide(L)'
;MQTSLDVLSILPRNILLLLIVLVFILLFSVLIAGVWIIKNKDIKLKNIEVVAQSQKELYRTEGKNTLDNQTSNAHNLLKKVWIDLYETGRKKFNITDKTELFLLENIAHLIEGKLNYEVKNDLTRNHITEKGDLELTQYSDAKATGYYRSVKANLYTYNIQLPDYDLPEILDSIPLDEYKRLFNELYFNARKIAGGVQQ
;
A
#
# COMPACT_ATOMS: atom_id res chain seq x y z
N MET A 1 -34.37 -46.76 58.39
CA MET A 1 -33.30 -47.73 58.11
C MET A 1 -33.73 -48.54 56.90
N GLN A 2 -32.86 -48.60 55.89
CA GLN A 2 -33.01 -49.10 54.51
C GLN A 2 -34.19 -50.04 54.18
N THR A 3 -35.02 -49.61 53.24
CA THR A 3 -35.67 -50.49 52.26
C THR A 3 -35.23 -50.08 50.86
N SER A 4 -33.97 -50.32 50.54
CA SER A 4 -33.55 -50.47 49.15
C SER A 4 -34.13 -51.79 48.67
N LEU A 5 -35.36 -51.76 48.13
CA LEU A 5 -35.87 -52.88 47.34
C LEU A 5 -34.88 -53.11 46.19
N ASP A 6 -34.28 -54.30 46.15
CA ASP A 6 -33.50 -54.79 45.02
C ASP A 6 -34.43 -55.04 43.82
N VAL A 7 -34.85 -53.96 43.17
CA VAL A 7 -35.65 -53.99 41.92
C VAL A 7 -34.94 -54.77 40.81
N LEU A 8 -33.62 -54.95 40.93
CA LEU A 8 -32.77 -55.75 40.04
C LEU A 8 -32.99 -57.27 40.15
N SER A 9 -33.54 -57.78 41.26
CA SER A 9 -33.65 -59.23 41.51
C SER A 9 -34.89 -59.90 40.91
N ILE A 10 -35.87 -59.11 40.44
CA ILE A 10 -37.18 -59.58 39.94
C ILE A 10 -37.24 -59.63 38.41
N LEU A 11 -36.25 -59.05 37.72
CA LEU A 11 -36.20 -59.00 36.27
C LEU A 11 -35.56 -60.28 35.69
N PRO A 12 -36.18 -60.91 34.66
CA PRO A 12 -35.57 -62.02 33.94
C PRO A 12 -34.20 -61.59 33.41
N ARG A 13 -33.18 -62.46 33.57
CA ARG A 13 -31.78 -62.19 33.17
C ARG A 13 -31.64 -61.64 31.75
N ASN A 14 -32.50 -62.09 30.83
CA ASN A 14 -32.53 -61.64 29.44
C ASN A 14 -33.01 -60.19 29.28
N ILE A 15 -33.95 -59.74 30.12
CA ILE A 15 -34.45 -58.36 30.12
C ILE A 15 -33.42 -57.42 30.75
N LEU A 16 -32.74 -57.85 31.81
CA LEU A 16 -31.65 -57.10 32.42
C LEU A 16 -30.49 -56.89 31.43
N LEU A 17 -30.08 -57.94 30.73
CA LEU A 17 -29.06 -57.87 29.66
C LEU A 17 -29.48 -56.89 28.55
N LEU A 18 -30.73 -56.93 28.12
CA LEU A 18 -31.24 -56.06 27.06
C LEU A 18 -31.22 -54.58 27.47
N LEU A 19 -31.59 -54.27 28.73
CA LEU A 19 -31.50 -52.91 29.28
C LEU A 19 -30.05 -52.41 29.35
N ILE A 20 -29.11 -53.25 29.79
CA ILE A 20 -27.68 -52.89 29.84
C ILE A 20 -27.15 -52.59 28.43
N VAL A 21 -27.49 -53.41 27.44
CA VAL A 21 -27.10 -53.18 26.03
C VAL A 21 -27.70 -51.87 25.51
N LEU A 22 -28.97 -51.59 25.83
CA LEU A 22 -29.64 -50.35 25.42
C LEU A 22 -28.96 -49.10 26.01
N VAL A 23 -28.60 -49.15 27.29
CA VAL A 23 -27.86 -48.08 27.97
C VAL A 23 -26.47 -47.89 27.34
N PHE A 24 -25.78 -48.98 27.00
CA PHE A 24 -24.48 -48.91 26.32
C PHE A 24 -24.59 -48.29 24.92
N ILE A 25 -25.61 -48.63 24.14
CA ILE A 25 -25.86 -48.02 22.82
C ILE A 25 -26.15 -46.52 22.95
N LEU A 26 -26.91 -46.13 23.96
CA LEU A 26 -27.22 -44.73 24.26
C LEU A 26 -25.96 -43.93 24.67
N LEU A 27 -25.10 -44.51 25.51
CA LEU A 27 -23.82 -43.89 25.87
C LEU A 27 -22.90 -43.76 24.66
N PHE A 28 -22.84 -44.78 23.81
CA PHE A 28 -22.01 -44.78 22.61
C PHE A 28 -22.50 -43.74 21.57
N SER A 29 -23.82 -43.57 21.42
CA SER A 29 -24.38 -42.57 20.51
C SER A 29 -24.10 -41.13 20.97
N VAL A 30 -24.15 -40.87 22.27
CA VAL A 30 -23.78 -39.56 22.87
C VAL A 30 -22.30 -39.25 22.64
N LEU A 31 -21.42 -40.24 22.79
CA LEU A 31 -19.98 -40.06 22.52
C LEU A 31 -19.71 -39.73 21.04
N ILE A 32 -20.33 -40.45 20.10
CA ILE A 32 -20.17 -40.18 18.66
C ILE A 32 -20.69 -38.79 18.31
N ALA A 33 -21.89 -38.42 18.79
CA ALA A 33 -22.46 -37.11 18.54
C ALA A 33 -21.58 -35.98 19.13
N GLY A 34 -21.04 -36.16 20.33
CA GLY A 34 -20.10 -35.23 20.96
C GLY A 34 -18.83 -35.01 20.14
N VAL A 35 -18.18 -36.10 19.70
CA VAL A 35 -16.97 -36.04 18.85
C VAL A 35 -17.27 -35.37 17.50
N TRP A 36 -18.43 -35.66 16.91
CA TRP A 36 -18.85 -35.06 15.64
C TRP A 36 -19.09 -33.56 15.78
N ILE A 37 -19.73 -33.10 16.85
CA ILE A 37 -19.96 -31.67 17.12
C ILE A 37 -18.63 -30.92 17.32
N ILE A 38 -17.68 -31.50 18.08
CA ILE A 38 -16.36 -30.87 18.31
C ILE A 38 -15.60 -30.73 16.99
N LYS A 39 -15.47 -31.82 16.22
CA LYS A 39 -14.78 -31.79 14.91
C LYS A 39 -15.41 -30.79 13.95
N ASN A 40 -16.75 -30.71 13.91
CA ASN A 40 -17.44 -29.81 13.00
C ASN A 40 -17.28 -28.33 13.42
N LYS A 41 -17.19 -28.05 14.73
CA LYS A 41 -16.83 -26.71 15.23
C LYS A 41 -15.39 -26.32 14.87
N ASP A 42 -14.43 -27.23 15.05
CA ASP A 42 -13.03 -27.00 14.73
C ASP A 42 -12.82 -26.74 13.22
N ILE A 43 -13.52 -27.48 12.36
CA ILE A 43 -13.49 -27.26 10.90
C ILE A 43 -14.06 -25.87 10.55
N LYS A 44 -15.18 -25.47 11.16
CA LYS A 44 -15.76 -24.14 10.94
C LYS A 44 -14.83 -23.02 11.40
N LEU A 45 -14.20 -23.16 12.56
CA LEU A 45 -13.23 -22.18 13.08
C LEU A 45 -12.01 -22.05 12.16
N LYS A 46 -11.43 -23.18 11.72
CA LYS A 46 -10.31 -23.17 10.77
C LYS A 46 -10.68 -22.53 9.43
N ASN A 47 -11.88 -22.79 8.91
CA ASN A 47 -12.33 -22.17 7.66
C ASN A 47 -12.50 -20.65 7.80
N ILE A 48 -13.02 -20.17 8.94
CA ILE A 48 -13.12 -18.73 9.23
C ILE A 48 -11.72 -18.10 9.31
N GLU A 49 -10.78 -18.77 9.96
CA GLU A 49 -9.39 -18.31 10.08
C GLU A 49 -8.69 -18.24 8.71
N VAL A 50 -8.83 -19.27 7.88
CA VAL A 50 -8.28 -19.30 6.52
C VAL A 50 -8.88 -18.17 5.68
N VAL A 51 -10.20 -17.96 5.72
CA VAL A 51 -10.85 -16.86 4.99
C VAL A 51 -10.35 -15.50 5.48
N ALA A 52 -10.21 -15.30 6.79
CA ALA A 52 -9.68 -14.05 7.35
C ALA A 52 -8.21 -13.81 6.95
N GLN A 53 -7.38 -14.85 6.91
CA GLN A 53 -5.99 -14.77 6.43
C GLN A 53 -5.93 -14.44 4.94
N SER A 54 -6.72 -15.13 4.11
CA SER A 54 -6.78 -14.87 2.66
C SER A 54 -7.30 -13.47 2.36
N GLN A 55 -8.30 -12.97 3.10
CA GLN A 55 -8.76 -11.58 2.97
C GLN A 55 -7.65 -10.60 3.34
N LYS A 56 -6.95 -10.81 4.45
CA LYS A 56 -5.84 -9.96 4.87
C LYS A 56 -4.72 -9.92 3.83
N GLU A 57 -4.40 -11.06 3.21
CA GLU A 57 -3.39 -11.16 2.16
C GLU A 57 -3.84 -10.49 0.86
N LEU A 58 -5.12 -10.63 0.49
CA LEU A 58 -5.73 -9.93 -0.64
C LEU A 58 -5.66 -8.41 -0.45
N TYR A 59 -6.10 -7.89 0.69
CA TYR A 59 -6.03 -6.45 1.00
C TYR A 59 -4.60 -5.92 0.97
N ARG A 60 -3.63 -6.71 1.47
CA ARG A 60 -2.21 -6.34 1.41
C ARG A 60 -1.70 -6.28 -0.04
N THR A 61 -2.14 -7.21 -0.87
CA THR A 61 -1.76 -7.28 -2.30
C THR A 61 -2.38 -6.15 -3.09
N GLU A 62 -3.67 -5.87 -2.89
CA GLU A 62 -4.38 -4.74 -3.51
C GLU A 62 -3.78 -3.39 -3.09
N GLY A 63 -3.47 -3.21 -1.80
CA GLY A 63 -2.80 -2.01 -1.31
C GLY A 63 -1.42 -1.81 -1.93
N LYS A 64 -0.65 -2.89 -2.09
CA LYS A 64 0.65 -2.84 -2.77
C LYS A 64 0.49 -2.47 -4.25
N ASN A 65 -0.43 -3.11 -4.96
CA ASN A 65 -0.68 -2.84 -6.38
C ASN A 65 -1.12 -1.39 -6.62
N THR A 66 -1.96 -0.86 -5.72
CA THR A 66 -2.40 0.53 -5.75
C THR A 66 -1.23 1.49 -5.60
N LEU A 67 -0.37 1.28 -4.60
CA LEU A 67 0.81 2.11 -4.37
C LEU A 67 1.81 2.01 -5.54
N ASP A 68 2.00 0.82 -6.09
CA ASP A 68 2.88 0.60 -7.25
C ASP A 68 2.34 1.36 -8.48
N ASN A 69 1.03 1.35 -8.71
CA ASN A 69 0.38 2.12 -9.78
C ASN A 69 0.51 3.64 -9.57
N GLN A 70 0.28 4.13 -8.35
CA GLN A 70 0.47 5.54 -8.01
C GLN A 70 1.92 5.97 -8.25
N THR A 71 2.88 5.15 -7.82
CA THR A 71 4.31 5.41 -7.95
C THR A 71 4.74 5.40 -9.42
N SER A 72 4.24 4.46 -10.22
CA SER A 72 4.50 4.40 -11.67
C SER A 72 3.96 5.63 -12.40
N ASN A 73 2.73 6.04 -12.09
CA ASN A 73 2.15 7.27 -12.64
C ASN A 73 2.96 8.52 -12.23
N ALA A 74 3.35 8.61 -10.96
CA ALA A 74 4.19 9.70 -10.45
C ALA A 74 5.54 9.76 -11.18
N HIS A 75 6.19 8.62 -11.37
CA HIS A 75 7.46 8.53 -12.08
C HIS A 75 7.36 9.06 -13.51
N ASN A 76 6.30 8.68 -14.24
CA ASN A 76 6.09 9.17 -15.61
C ASN A 76 5.89 10.69 -15.67
N LEU A 77 5.18 11.28 -14.71
CA LEU A 77 5.02 12.73 -14.62
C LEU A 77 6.32 13.43 -14.22
N LEU A 78 7.07 12.87 -13.27
CA LEU A 78 8.35 13.42 -12.81
C LEU A 78 9.43 13.42 -13.89
N LYS A 79 9.32 12.58 -14.93
CA LYS A 79 10.19 12.68 -16.11
C LYS A 79 10.19 14.07 -16.73
N LYS A 80 9.05 14.77 -16.68
CA LYS A 80 8.96 16.14 -17.18
C LYS A 80 9.96 17.07 -16.47
N VAL A 81 10.19 16.89 -15.17
CA VAL A 81 11.13 17.72 -14.41
C VAL A 81 12.55 17.56 -14.95
N TRP A 82 13.02 16.33 -15.19
CA TRP A 82 14.37 16.15 -15.71
C TRP A 82 14.51 16.72 -17.12
N ILE A 83 13.50 16.51 -17.97
CA ILE A 83 13.49 17.03 -19.35
C ILE A 83 13.58 18.54 -19.31
N ASP A 84 12.74 19.18 -18.48
CA ASP A 84 12.70 20.63 -18.35
C ASP A 84 14.04 21.17 -17.84
N LEU A 85 14.66 20.54 -16.84
CA LEU A 85 15.98 20.94 -16.33
C LEU A 85 17.07 20.82 -17.41
N TYR A 86 17.12 19.69 -18.12
CA TYR A 86 18.12 19.45 -19.16
C TYR A 86 17.94 20.40 -20.35
N GLU A 87 16.74 20.49 -20.91
CA GLU A 87 16.47 21.33 -22.08
C GLU A 87 16.61 22.82 -21.77
N THR A 88 16.18 23.24 -20.58
CA THR A 88 16.32 24.63 -20.14
C THR A 88 17.78 24.97 -19.89
N GLY A 89 18.53 24.13 -19.18
CA GLY A 89 19.96 24.34 -18.93
C GLY A 89 20.77 24.38 -20.23
N ARG A 90 20.53 23.42 -21.13
CA ARG A 90 21.17 23.36 -22.44
C ARG A 90 20.95 24.66 -23.23
N LYS A 91 19.71 25.15 -23.31
CA LYS A 91 19.37 26.35 -24.07
C LYS A 91 19.89 27.62 -23.41
N LYS A 92 19.68 27.75 -22.10
CA LYS A 92 20.04 28.94 -21.34
C LYS A 92 21.55 29.19 -21.33
N PHE A 93 22.34 28.13 -21.17
CA PHE A 93 23.80 28.23 -21.13
C PHE A 93 24.46 27.98 -22.50
N ASN A 94 23.67 27.69 -23.53
CA ASN A 94 24.16 27.39 -24.89
C ASN A 94 25.24 26.29 -24.91
N ILE A 95 25.02 25.22 -24.15
CA ILE A 95 25.99 24.13 -24.01
C ILE A 95 26.00 23.31 -25.31
N THR A 96 27.17 23.23 -25.96
CA THR A 96 27.37 22.42 -27.17
C THR A 96 28.36 21.29 -26.98
N ASP A 97 29.20 21.35 -25.95
CA ASP A 97 30.15 20.27 -25.66
C ASP A 97 29.42 19.00 -25.22
N LYS A 98 29.82 17.86 -25.76
CA LYS A 98 29.14 16.58 -25.50
C LYS A 98 29.34 16.09 -24.07
N THR A 99 30.49 16.37 -23.47
CA THR A 99 30.80 15.96 -22.10
C THR A 99 29.98 16.78 -21.13
N GLU A 100 29.89 18.10 -21.36
CA GLU A 100 29.07 18.99 -20.53
C GLU A 100 27.58 18.68 -20.64
N LEU A 101 27.08 18.38 -21.85
CA LEU A 101 25.70 17.92 -22.05
C LEU A 101 25.40 16.63 -21.28
N PHE A 102 26.33 15.66 -21.33
CA PHE A 102 26.20 14.42 -20.57
C PHE A 102 26.19 14.67 -19.05
N LEU A 103 27.02 15.60 -18.55
CA LEU A 103 27.01 15.97 -17.14
C LEU A 103 25.69 16.64 -16.74
N LEU A 104 25.17 17.56 -17.54
CA LEU A 104 23.89 18.21 -17.29
C LEU A 104 22.73 17.20 -17.26
N GLU A 105 22.71 16.26 -18.19
CA GLU A 105 21.73 15.16 -18.24
C GLU A 105 21.81 14.29 -16.98
N ASN A 106 23.01 13.91 -16.55
CA ASN A 106 23.21 13.16 -15.31
C ASN A 106 22.71 13.92 -14.08
N ILE A 107 22.97 15.22 -13.98
CA ILE A 107 22.48 16.06 -12.89
C ILE A 107 20.94 16.07 -12.87
N ALA A 108 20.31 16.23 -14.04
CA ALA A 108 18.85 16.20 -14.17
C ALA A 108 18.27 14.85 -13.72
N HIS A 109 18.89 13.73 -14.10
CA HIS A 109 18.48 12.39 -13.64
C HIS A 109 18.68 12.17 -12.14
N LEU A 110 19.77 12.68 -11.55
CA LEU A 110 19.98 12.60 -10.09
C LEU A 110 18.87 13.34 -9.33
N ILE A 111 18.46 14.50 -9.82
CA ILE A 111 17.36 15.28 -9.25
C ILE A 111 16.04 14.51 -9.39
N GLU A 112 15.76 13.96 -10.55
CA GLU A 112 14.57 13.16 -10.80
C GLU A 112 14.50 11.93 -9.88
N GLY A 113 15.61 11.20 -9.72
CA GLY A 113 15.69 10.08 -8.79
C GLY A 113 15.38 10.47 -7.34
N LYS A 114 15.88 11.62 -6.88
CA LYS A 114 15.56 12.17 -5.54
C LYS A 114 14.08 12.51 -5.41
N LEU A 115 13.51 13.21 -6.40
CA LEU A 115 12.08 13.56 -6.39
C LEU A 115 11.18 12.32 -6.40
N ASN A 116 11.51 11.31 -7.20
CA ASN A 116 10.79 10.03 -7.20
C ASN A 116 10.76 9.39 -5.81
N TYR A 117 11.90 9.40 -5.10
CA TYR A 117 11.98 8.86 -3.75
C TYR A 117 11.12 9.65 -2.76
N GLU A 118 11.19 10.99 -2.78
CA GLU A 118 10.42 11.84 -1.90
C GLU A 118 8.91 11.74 -2.15
N VAL A 119 8.50 11.74 -3.42
CA VAL A 119 7.09 11.59 -3.81
C VAL A 119 6.55 10.22 -3.42
N LYS A 120 7.31 9.14 -3.64
CA LYS A 120 6.91 7.80 -3.19
C LYS A 120 6.65 7.74 -1.68
N ASN A 121 7.53 8.35 -0.89
CA ASN A 121 7.36 8.44 0.56
C ASN A 121 6.09 9.23 0.92
N ASP A 122 5.81 10.32 0.22
CA ASP A 122 4.61 11.11 0.44
C ASP A 122 3.34 10.33 0.06
N LEU A 123 3.33 9.60 -1.04
CA LEU A 123 2.20 8.77 -1.45
C LEU A 123 1.94 7.62 -0.46
N THR A 124 2.99 7.08 0.15
CA THR A 124 2.87 5.99 1.13
C THR A 124 2.33 6.48 2.48
N ARG A 125 2.71 7.70 2.90
CA ARG A 125 2.48 8.21 4.25
C ARG A 125 1.22 9.06 4.39
N ASN A 126 0.67 9.57 3.30
CA ASN A 126 -0.38 10.56 3.36
C ASN A 126 -1.71 9.98 2.90
N HIS A 127 -2.73 10.23 3.73
CA HIS A 127 -4.13 9.91 3.49
C HIS A 127 -4.73 10.80 2.37
N ILE A 128 -4.11 10.83 1.19
CA ILE A 128 -4.54 11.69 0.07
C ILE A 128 -5.97 11.37 -0.39
N THR A 129 -6.45 10.16 -0.12
CA THR A 129 -7.83 9.72 -0.35
C THR A 129 -8.84 10.35 0.59
N GLU A 130 -8.42 10.78 1.78
CA GLU A 130 -9.28 11.42 2.78
C GLU A 130 -9.39 12.94 2.57
N LYS A 131 -8.53 13.51 1.69
CA LYS A 131 -8.50 14.95 1.42
C LYS A 131 -9.54 15.36 0.39
N GLY A 132 -10.35 16.35 0.75
CA GLY A 132 -11.22 17.07 -0.20
C GLY A 132 -10.39 17.82 -1.25
N ASP A 133 -11.02 18.25 -2.35
CA ASP A 133 -10.31 18.87 -3.48
C ASP A 133 -9.50 20.09 -3.08
N LEU A 134 -10.09 21.01 -2.30
CA LEU A 134 -9.40 22.21 -1.83
C LEU A 134 -8.20 21.87 -0.93
N GLU A 135 -8.37 20.90 -0.02
CA GLU A 135 -7.29 20.46 0.88
C GLU A 135 -6.17 19.78 0.10
N LEU A 136 -6.52 18.96 -0.90
CA LEU A 136 -5.54 18.30 -1.75
C LEU A 136 -4.74 19.32 -2.57
N THR A 137 -5.39 20.34 -3.13
CA THR A 137 -4.71 21.45 -3.84
C THR A 137 -3.76 22.22 -2.92
N GLN A 138 -4.18 22.55 -1.71
CA GLN A 138 -3.29 23.24 -0.75
C GLN A 138 -2.09 22.37 -0.37
N TYR A 139 -2.33 21.08 -0.15
CA TYR A 139 -1.28 20.11 0.15
C TYR A 139 -0.28 19.96 -1.02
N SER A 140 -0.77 19.76 -2.24
CA SER A 140 0.06 19.61 -3.44
C SER A 140 0.85 20.88 -3.74
N ASP A 141 0.27 22.07 -3.61
CA ASP A 141 0.96 23.34 -3.81
C ASP A 141 2.09 23.55 -2.78
N ALA A 142 1.85 23.20 -1.52
CA ALA A 142 2.86 23.25 -0.47
C ALA A 142 4.01 22.29 -0.77
N LYS A 143 3.69 21.06 -1.18
CA LYS A 143 4.70 20.05 -1.58
C LYS A 143 5.48 20.49 -2.81
N ALA A 144 4.82 20.97 -3.85
CA ALA A 144 5.45 21.49 -5.06
C ALA A 144 6.44 22.61 -4.73
N THR A 145 6.06 23.54 -3.85
CA THR A 145 6.93 24.63 -3.39
C THR A 145 8.15 24.11 -2.63
N GLY A 146 7.97 23.12 -1.76
CA GLY A 146 9.06 22.44 -1.05
C GLY A 146 10.03 21.76 -2.01
N TYR A 147 9.50 21.00 -2.97
CA TYR A 147 10.30 20.31 -3.99
C TYR A 147 11.04 21.28 -4.90
N TYR A 148 10.40 22.37 -5.33
CA TYR A 148 11.05 23.40 -6.14
C TYR A 148 12.28 23.98 -5.42
N ARG A 149 12.18 24.27 -4.13
CA ARG A 149 13.31 24.71 -3.30
C ARG A 149 14.37 23.63 -3.15
N SER A 150 13.97 22.38 -2.94
CA SER A 150 14.88 21.22 -2.86
C SER A 150 15.67 21.04 -4.16
N VAL A 151 15.01 21.13 -5.32
CA VAL A 151 15.68 21.07 -6.63
C VAL A 151 16.68 22.22 -6.79
N LYS A 152 16.33 23.45 -6.40
CA LYS A 152 17.27 24.59 -6.47
C LYS A 152 18.51 24.35 -5.61
N ALA A 153 18.33 23.85 -4.39
CA ALA A 153 19.45 23.49 -3.52
C ALA A 153 20.30 22.35 -4.08
N ASN A 154 19.68 21.35 -4.71
CA ASN A 154 20.40 20.27 -5.38
C ASN A 154 21.22 20.79 -6.57
N LEU A 155 20.66 21.66 -7.41
CA LEU A 155 21.39 22.29 -8.52
C LEU A 155 22.60 23.08 -8.01
N TYR A 156 22.43 23.85 -6.92
CA TYR A 156 23.54 24.54 -6.25
C TYR A 156 24.64 23.58 -5.81
N THR A 157 24.25 22.44 -5.23
CA THR A 157 25.19 21.40 -4.77
C THR A 157 25.93 20.75 -5.94
N TYR A 158 25.22 20.48 -7.04
CA TYR A 158 25.78 19.83 -8.22
C TYR A 158 26.56 20.78 -9.14
N ASN A 159 26.49 22.10 -8.90
CA ASN A 159 27.22 23.12 -9.65
C ASN A 159 28.74 22.87 -9.69
N ILE A 160 29.27 22.18 -8.68
CA ILE A 160 30.69 21.77 -8.64
C ILE A 160 31.11 20.89 -9.83
N GLN A 161 30.17 20.20 -10.49
CA GLN A 161 30.44 19.34 -11.64
C GLN A 161 30.47 20.12 -12.96
N LEU A 162 29.86 21.30 -12.99
CA LEU A 162 29.77 22.19 -14.15
C LEU A 162 29.91 23.66 -13.68
N PRO A 163 31.09 24.04 -13.15
CA PRO A 163 31.26 25.31 -12.43
C PRO A 163 31.18 26.55 -13.32
N ASP A 164 31.36 26.40 -14.63
CA ASP A 164 31.26 27.49 -15.61
C ASP A 164 29.82 27.96 -15.82
N TYR A 165 28.84 27.22 -15.31
CA TYR A 165 27.42 27.53 -15.39
C TYR A 165 26.83 27.71 -13.99
N ASP A 166 25.88 28.64 -13.83
CA ASP A 166 25.11 28.81 -12.59
C ASP A 166 23.84 27.95 -12.66
N LEU A 167 23.98 26.65 -12.45
CA LEU A 167 22.91 25.66 -12.56
C LEU A 167 21.63 26.04 -11.80
N PRO A 168 21.66 26.64 -10.58
CA PRO A 168 20.48 27.20 -9.93
C PRO A 168 19.59 28.09 -10.80
N GLU A 169 20.14 28.84 -11.75
CA GLU A 169 19.37 29.72 -12.64
C GLU A 169 18.51 28.96 -13.66
N ILE A 170 18.71 27.65 -13.84
CA ILE A 170 17.83 26.81 -14.67
C ILE A 170 16.41 26.91 -14.14
N LEU A 171 16.24 26.79 -12.82
CA LEU A 171 14.91 26.84 -12.20
C LEU A 171 14.26 28.22 -12.32
N ASP A 172 15.03 29.30 -12.33
CA ASP A 172 14.47 30.65 -12.49
C ASP A 172 13.79 30.84 -13.85
N SER A 173 14.09 29.96 -14.82
CA SER A 173 13.44 29.89 -16.14
C SER A 173 12.26 28.92 -16.19
N ILE A 174 12.02 28.14 -15.13
CA ILE A 174 10.91 27.20 -14.99
C ILE A 174 9.94 27.79 -13.95
N PRO A 175 8.76 28.30 -14.36
CA PRO A 175 7.84 28.96 -13.43
C PRO A 175 7.36 28.02 -12.33
N LEU A 176 7.34 28.50 -11.09
CA LEU A 176 6.82 27.73 -9.94
C LEU A 176 5.38 27.25 -10.18
N ASP A 177 4.55 28.03 -10.87
CA ASP A 177 3.16 27.66 -11.17
C ASP A 177 3.06 26.47 -12.12
N GLU A 178 3.99 26.32 -13.07
CA GLU A 178 4.08 25.12 -13.91
C GLU A 178 4.46 23.90 -13.07
N TYR A 179 5.38 24.09 -12.13
CA TYR A 179 5.76 23.06 -11.17
C TYR A 179 4.56 22.65 -10.31
N LYS A 180 3.83 23.61 -9.73
CA LYS A 180 2.60 23.36 -8.97
C LYS A 180 1.55 22.61 -9.78
N ARG A 181 1.36 22.97 -11.06
CA ARG A 181 0.42 22.27 -11.94
C ARG A 181 0.80 20.78 -12.10
N LEU A 182 2.08 20.48 -12.32
CA LEU A 182 2.58 19.11 -12.44
C LEU A 182 2.32 18.30 -11.16
N PHE A 183 2.63 18.86 -9.99
CA PHE A 183 2.43 18.16 -8.72
C PHE A 183 0.95 18.06 -8.34
N ASN A 184 0.13 19.05 -8.67
CA ASN A 184 -1.33 18.93 -8.58
C ASN A 184 -1.82 17.72 -9.39
N GLU A 185 -1.46 17.65 -10.67
CA GLU A 185 -1.83 16.51 -11.51
C GLU A 185 -1.36 15.17 -10.92
N LEU A 186 -0.12 15.12 -10.41
CA LEU A 186 0.44 13.94 -9.77
C LEU A 186 -0.41 13.48 -8.57
N TYR A 187 -0.68 14.37 -7.61
CA TYR A 187 -1.41 14.00 -6.40
C TYR A 187 -2.89 13.72 -6.66
N PHE A 188 -3.54 14.46 -7.57
CA PHE A 188 -4.92 14.18 -7.97
C PHE A 188 -5.06 12.85 -8.71
N ASN A 189 -4.12 12.52 -9.60
CA ASN A 189 -4.10 11.21 -10.26
C ASN A 189 -3.81 10.09 -9.26
N ALA A 190 -2.88 10.31 -8.32
CA ALA A 190 -2.63 9.34 -7.26
C ALA A 190 -3.88 9.11 -6.39
N ARG A 191 -4.64 10.17 -6.04
CA ARG A 191 -5.90 10.03 -5.32
C ARG A 191 -6.92 9.22 -6.12
N LYS A 192 -7.07 9.48 -7.44
CA LYS A 192 -7.97 8.70 -8.31
C LYS A 192 -7.60 7.22 -8.36
N ILE A 193 -6.30 6.91 -8.43
CA ILE A 193 -5.80 5.53 -8.42
C ILE A 193 -6.10 4.85 -7.07
N ALA A 194 -5.89 5.53 -5.94
CA ALA A 194 -6.13 4.95 -4.62
C ALA A 194 -7.59 4.94 -4.16
N GLY A 195 -8.42 5.87 -4.62
CA GLY A 195 -9.84 5.87 -4.34
C GLY A 195 -10.59 4.71 -5.00
N GLY A 196 -9.93 4.00 -5.92
CA GLY A 196 -10.59 3.16 -6.91
C GLY A 196 -11.43 4.07 -7.81
N VAL A 197 -11.28 3.97 -9.13
CA VAL A 197 -12.22 4.63 -10.02
C VAL A 197 -13.59 4.01 -9.74
N GLN A 198 -14.42 4.70 -8.96
CA GLN A 198 -15.88 4.58 -9.03
C GLN A 198 -16.25 4.98 -10.46
N GLN A 199 -16.33 3.98 -11.33
CA GLN A 199 -17.05 4.01 -12.60
C GLN A 199 -18.18 2.99 -12.48
#